data_AF-A0A6V7KCU2-F1
#
_entry.id   AF-A0A6V7KCU2-F1
#
_cell.length_a   1.000
_cell.length_b   1.000
_cell.length_c   1.000
_cell.angle_alpha   90.00
_cell.angle_beta   90.00
_cell.angle_gamma   90.00
#
_symmetry.space_group_name_H-M   'P 1'
#
loop_
_entity.id
_entity.type
_entity.pdbx_description
1 polymer ?
#
loop_
_entity_poly.entity_id
_entity_poly.type
_entity_poly.pdbx_seq_one_letter_code
_entity_poly.pdbx_strand_id
1 'polypeptide(L)' 'MQQEGQLTSVQVHGYQKRYDPEKYYMYILRIQRKGQADPTYLFRTYKEFCEFYQKLCIHFPLAKVAR' A
#
# COMPACT_ATOMS: atom_id res chain seq x y z
N MET A 1 7.55 -13.39 -3.77
CA MET A 1 6.50 -13.62 -2.74
C MET A 1 6.92 -14.55 -1.61
N GLN A 2 7.80 -15.54 -1.81
CA GLN A 2 8.17 -16.50 -0.74
C GLN A 2 8.99 -15.91 0.41
N GLN A 3 9.66 -14.76 0.21
CA GLN A 3 10.56 -14.17 1.21
C GLN A 3 9.91 -13.13 2.14
N GLU A 4 8.77 -12.54 1.76
CA GLU A 4 8.19 -11.39 2.49
C GLU A 4 7.09 -11.75 3.51
N GLY A 5 6.79 -13.04 3.68
CA GLY A 5 5.72 -13.49 4.59
C GLY A 5 4.31 -13.12 4.11
N GLN A 6 3.31 -13.82 4.63
CA GLN A 6 1.91 -13.58 4.28
C GLN A 6 1.36 -12.37 5.05
N LEU A 7 0.70 -11.45 4.35
CA LEU A 7 -0.02 -10.33 4.97
C LEU A 7 -1.23 -10.85 5.76
N THR A 8 -1.35 -10.44 7.01
CA THR A 8 -2.50 -10.76 7.87
C THR A 8 -3.46 -9.58 7.98
N SER A 9 -2.94 -8.36 8.03
CA SER A 9 -3.75 -7.14 8.06
C SER A 9 -2.99 -5.98 7.42
N VAL A 10 -3.72 -5.14 6.69
CA VAL A 10 -3.21 -3.88 6.12
C VAL A 10 -4.25 -2.81 6.37
N GLN A 11 -3.84 -1.69 6.94
CA GLN A 11 -4.73 -0.55 7.19
C GLN A 11 -4.00 0.78 7.00
N VAL A 12 -4.73 1.81 6.58
CA VAL A 12 -4.22 3.19 6.59
C VAL A 12 -4.20 3.65 8.05
N HIS A 13 -3.00 3.79 8.61
CA HIS A 13 -2.80 4.24 9.98
C HIS A 13 -2.95 5.76 10.11
N GLY A 14 -2.54 6.49 9.09
CA GLY A 14 -2.63 7.94 9.05
C GLY A 14 -2.12 8.51 7.74
N TYR A 15 -1.96 9.82 7.69
CA TYR A 15 -1.38 10.51 6.54
C TYR A 15 -0.48 11.65 7.01
N GLN A 16 0.49 12.01 6.17
CA GLN A 16 1.39 13.14 6.36
C GLN A 16 1.32 14.06 5.16
N LYS A 17 1.24 15.36 5.43
CA LYS A 17 1.42 16.39 4.42
C LYS A 17 2.92 16.64 4.25
N ARG A 18 3.41 16.60 3.01
CA ARG A 18 4.80 16.87 2.64
C ARG A 18 4.86 17.90 1.52
N TYR A 19 6.04 18.50 1.36
CA TYR A 19 6.31 19.55 0.38
C TYR A 19 7.67 19.26 -0.26
N ASP A 20 7.69 18.76 -1.51
CA ASP A 20 8.92 18.53 -2.28
C ASP A 20 8.59 18.13 -3.74
N PRO A 21 8.71 19.00 -4.77
CA PRO A 21 8.75 20.48 -4.77
C PRO A 21 7.36 21.12 -4.51
N GLU A 22 6.27 20.35 -4.59
CA GLU A 22 4.88 20.79 -4.40
C GLU A 22 4.25 20.13 -3.18
N LYS A 23 3.08 20.62 -2.73
CA LYS A 23 2.33 20.01 -1.62
C LYS A 23 1.73 18.67 -2.05
N TYR A 24 2.07 17.59 -1.34
CA TYR A 24 1.44 16.28 -1.52
C TYR A 24 1.13 15.59 -0.18
N TYR A 25 0.27 14.58 -0.24
CA TYR A 25 -0.06 13.73 0.90
C TYR A 25 0.54 12.34 0.72
N MET A 26 1.12 11.81 1.80
CA MET A 26 1.52 10.42 1.92
C MET A 26 0.65 9.72 2.95
N TYR A 27 0.15 8.54 2.61
CA TYR A 27 -0.51 7.63 3.52
C TYR A 27 0.51 6.75 4.22
N ILE A 28 0.35 6.58 5.52
CA ILE A 28 1.11 5.63 6.33
C ILE A 28 0.27 4.36 6.43
N LEU A 29 0.77 3.27 5.86
CA LEU A 29 0.16 1.96 5.94
C LEU A 29 0.78 1.19 7.09
N ARG A 30 -0.05 0.67 8.00
CA ARG A 30 0.36 -0.32 8.99
C ARG A 30 0.11 -1.71 8.44
N ILE A 31 1.15 -2.52 8.40
CA ILE A 31 1.15 -3.87 7.84
C ILE A 31 1.49 -4.87 8.93
N GLN A 32 0.59 -5.82 9.16
CA GLN A 32 0.86 -6.99 10.00
C GLN A 32 1.12 -8.21 9.10
N ARG A 33 2.23 -8.91 9.34
CA ARG A 33 2.58 -10.15 8.65
C ARG A 33 2.47 -11.34 9.59
N LYS A 34 2.14 -12.50 9.04
CA LYS A 34 2.07 -13.76 9.78
C LYS A 34 3.47 -14.12 10.31
N GLY A 35 3.58 -14.31 11.62
CA GLY A 35 4.84 -14.66 12.28
C GLY A 35 5.73 -13.47 12.66
N GLN A 36 5.34 -12.24 12.34
CA GLN A 36 5.98 -11.03 12.89
C GLN A 36 5.12 -10.48 14.01
N ALA A 37 5.71 -10.24 15.19
CA ALA A 37 5.01 -9.62 16.32
C ALA A 37 4.74 -8.14 16.02
N ASP A 38 5.78 -7.42 15.59
CA ASP A 38 5.69 -5.98 15.36
C ASP A 38 5.17 -5.65 13.95
N PRO A 39 4.29 -4.65 13.82
CA PRO A 39 3.82 -4.18 12.53
C PRO A 39 4.92 -3.39 11.79
N THR A 40 4.91 -3.48 10.46
CA THR A 40 5.73 -2.62 9.60
C THR A 40 4.94 -1.42 9.10
N TYR A 41 5.62 -0.29 8.89
CA TYR A 41 5.01 0.92 8.34
C TYR A 41 5.56 1.24 6.96
N LEU A 42 4.68 1.47 5.98
CA LEU A 42 5.03 1.94 4.64
C LEU A 42 4.42 3.30 4.37
N PHE A 43 5.10 4.10 3.55
CA PHE A 43 4.64 5.41 3.13
C PHE A 43 4.36 5.38 1.63
N ARG A 44 3.11 5.66 1.24
CA ARG A 44 2.67 5.65 -0.16
C ARG A 44 1.78 6.84 -0.46
N THR A 45 1.96 7.44 -1.62
CA THR A 45 1.12 8.48 -2.17
C THR A 45 -0.13 7.89 -2.82
N TYR A 46 -1.16 8.73 -3.02
CA TYR A 46 -2.35 8.32 -3.77
C TYR A 46 -2.00 7.85 -5.20
N LYS A 47 -1.05 8.53 -5.85
CA LYS A 47 -0.61 8.21 -7.21
C LYS A 47 -0.06 6.79 -7.31
N GLU A 48 0.73 6.35 -6.34
CA GLU A 48 1.26 4.98 -6.28
C GLU A 48 0.15 3.92 -6.12
N PHE A 49 -0.92 4.23 -5.37
CA PHE A 49 -2.08 3.32 -5.30
C PHE A 49 -2.81 3.20 -6.62
N CYS A 50 -3.03 4.32 -7.31
CA CYS A 50 -3.64 4.31 -8.65
C CYS A 50 -2.78 3.54 -9.65
N GLU A 51 -1.47 3.75 -9.63
CA GLU A 51 -0.53 3.03 -10.49
C GLU A 51 -0.58 1.52 -10.23
N PHE A 52 -0.60 1.10 -8.96
CA PHE A 52 -0.73 -0.30 -8.58
C PHE A 52 -2.06 -0.90 -9.07
N TYR A 53 -3.18 -0.19 -8.88
CA TYR A 53 -4.48 -0.61 -9.38
C TYR A 53 -4.48 -0.78 -10.91
N GLN A 54 -3.94 0.20 -11.65
CA GLN A 54 -3.85 0.13 -13.11
C GLN A 54 -3.02 -1.05 -13.58
N LYS A 55 -1.85 -1.28 -12.95
CA LYS A 55 -1.00 -2.45 -13.25
C LYS A 55 -1.73 -3.76 -12.96
N LEU A 56 -2.48 -3.85 -11.86
CA LEU A 56 -3.30 -5.02 -11.56
C LEU A 56 -4.36 -5.25 -12.65
N CYS A 57 -5.07 -4.22 -13.10
CA CYS A 57 -6.07 -4.35 -14.16
C CYS A 57 -5.45 -4.80 -15.50
N ILE A 58 -4.27 -4.32 -15.86
CA ILE A 58 -3.57 -4.70 -17.09
C ILE A 58 -3.11 -6.16 -17.02
N HIS A 59 -2.47 -6.56 -15.92
CA HIS A 59 -1.90 -7.90 -15.79
C HIS A 59 -2.93 -8.97 -15.43
N PHE A 60 -4.03 -8.59 -14.78
CA PHE A 60 -5.09 -9.49 -14.31
C PHE A 60 -6.46 -8.97 -14.73
N PRO A 61 -6.79 -9.00 -16.04
CA PRO A 61 -8.02 -8.39 -16.58
C PRO A 61 -9.31 -9.03 -16.07
N LEU A 62 -9.25 -10.29 -15.61
CA LEU A 62 -10.38 -11.03 -15.05
C LEU A 62 -10.43 -11.01 -13.52
N ALA A 63 -9.44 -10.39 -12.86
CA ALA A 63 -9.44 -10.31 -11.40
C ALA A 63 -10.54 -9.35 -10.94
N LYS A 64 -11.28 -9.77 -9.91
CA LYS A 64 -12.21 -8.88 -9.20
C LYS A 64 -11.38 -7.95 -8.31
N VAL A 65 -11.05 -6.78 -8.85
CA VAL A 65 -10.46 -5.70 -8.06
C VAL A 65 -11.58 -4.90 -7.41
N ALA A 66 -11.45 -4.62 -6.12
CA ALA A 66 -12.43 -3.78 -5.41
C ALA A 66 -12.47 -2.38 -6.03
N ARG A 67 -13.67 -1.83 -6.17
CA ARG A 67 -13.94 -0.47 -6.65
C ARG A 67 -14.14 0.47 -5.48
#